data_AF-A0A7J8AJP6-F1
#
_entry.id   AF-A0A7J8AJP6-F1
#
_cell.length_a   1.000
_cell.length_b   1.000
_cell.length_c   1.000
_cell.angle_alpha   90.00
_cell.angle_beta   90.00
_cell.angle_gamma   90.00
#
_symmetry.space_group_name_H-M   'P 1'
#
loop_
_entity.id
_entity.type
_entity.pdbx_description
1 polymer ?
#
loop_
_entity_poly.entity_id
_entity_poly.type
_entity_poly.pdbx_seq_one_letter_code
_entity_poly.pdbx_strand_id
1 'polypeptide(L)'
;MSLIEAKMRFIQAWQSLPEFGITHFMARFQGGKKEDLIGITYNRLIRMDASTGDAIKTWRFSNMKQWNVNWEIKMVTVEFADEVRLSFICTEVDCKVVHEFIGGYIFLSTRAKDQNESLDEEMFYKLTSGWV
;
A
#
# COMPACT_ATOMS: atom_id res chain seq x y z
N MET A 1 -24.03 27.06 0.09
CA MET A 1 -23.02 26.09 -0.38
C MET A 1 -23.06 26.15 -1.90
N SER A 2 -21.94 26.50 -2.54
CA SER A 2 -21.85 26.47 -4.01
C SER A 2 -21.90 25.02 -4.53
N LEU A 3 -22.14 24.82 -5.83
CA LEU A 3 -22.11 23.49 -6.44
C LEU A 3 -20.78 22.76 -6.19
N ILE A 4 -19.67 23.48 -6.29
CA ILE A 4 -18.32 22.91 -6.07
C ILE A 4 -18.12 22.60 -4.59
N GLU A 5 -18.51 23.51 -3.69
CA GLU A 5 -18.41 23.27 -2.25
C GLU A 5 -19.22 22.04 -1.81
N ALA A 6 -20.42 21.86 -2.36
CA ALA A 6 -21.25 20.69 -2.06
C ALA A 6 -20.58 19.38 -2.49
N LYS A 7 -19.98 19.35 -3.69
CA LYS A 7 -19.18 18.20 -4.16
C LYS A 7 -17.97 17.94 -3.26
N MET A 8 -17.25 18.98 -2.85
CA MET A 8 -16.10 18.84 -1.96
C MET A 8 -16.49 18.30 -0.58
N ARG A 9 -17.61 18.76 -0.01
CA ARG A 9 -18.10 18.22 1.27
C ARG A 9 -18.51 16.76 1.16
N PHE A 10 -19.11 16.36 0.05
CA PHE A 10 -19.42 14.95 -0.20
C PHE A 10 -18.15 14.09 -0.22
N ILE A 11 -17.10 14.54 -0.92
CA ILE A 11 -15.80 13.86 -0.96
C ILE A 11 -15.18 13.79 0.45
N GLN A 12 -15.21 14.89 1.20
CA GLN A 12 -14.69 14.93 2.59
C GLN A 12 -15.43 13.94 3.50
N ALA A 13 -16.76 13.85 3.38
CA ALA A 13 -17.54 12.89 4.14
C ALA A 13 -17.18 11.45 3.76
N TRP A 14 -17.03 11.15 2.47
CA TRP A 14 -16.58 9.84 2.00
C TRP A 14 -15.18 9.50 2.51
N GLN A 15 -14.26 10.46 2.50
CA GLN A 15 -12.88 10.31 3.00
C GLN A 15 -12.81 10.09 4.52
N SER A 16 -13.84 10.48 5.27
CA SER A 16 -13.91 10.27 6.73
C SER A 16 -14.42 8.88 7.14
N LEU A 17 -14.84 8.04 6.19
CA LEU A 17 -15.30 6.68 6.51
C LEU A 17 -14.12 5.81 7.00
N PRO A 18 -14.34 4.87 7.95
CA PRO A 18 -13.27 4.05 8.52
C PRO A 18 -12.46 3.23 7.49
N GLU A 19 -13.16 2.66 6.50
CA GLU A 19 -12.57 1.80 5.46
C GLU A 19 -12.15 2.58 4.20
N PHE A 20 -12.20 3.91 4.24
CA PHE A 20 -11.81 4.73 3.10
C PHE A 20 -10.32 4.53 2.76
N GLY A 21 -10.04 4.36 1.47
CA GLY A 21 -8.68 4.36 0.94
C GLY A 21 -7.89 3.08 1.24
N ILE A 22 -8.59 1.97 1.53
CA ILE A 22 -7.99 0.64 1.68
C ILE A 22 -8.24 -0.18 0.42
N THR A 23 -7.16 -0.56 -0.27
CA THR A 23 -7.19 -1.55 -1.35
C THR A 23 -6.83 -2.91 -0.78
N HIS A 24 -7.67 -3.92 -1.00
CA HIS A 24 -7.53 -5.24 -0.40
C HIS A 24 -7.01 -6.26 -1.41
N PHE A 25 -6.10 -7.12 -0.97
CA PHE A 25 -5.65 -8.29 -1.73
C PHE A 25 -5.66 -9.54 -0.85
N MET A 26 -6.08 -10.68 -1.40
CA MET A 26 -5.94 -11.96 -0.72
C MET A 26 -4.46 -12.35 -0.63
N ALA A 27 -4.01 -12.68 0.58
CA ALA A 27 -2.62 -12.95 0.87
C ALA A 27 -2.42 -14.06 1.92
N ARG A 28 -1.35 -14.83 1.72
CA ARG A 28 -0.85 -15.79 2.69
C ARG A 28 0.40 -15.23 3.38
N PHE A 29 0.29 -14.99 4.67
CA PHE A 29 1.39 -14.44 5.48
C PHE A 29 2.33 -15.55 5.94
N GLN A 30 3.62 -15.24 6.08
CA GLN A 30 4.61 -16.18 6.59
C GLN A 30 4.20 -16.71 7.98
N GLY A 31 4.20 -18.03 8.16
CA GLY A 31 3.76 -18.70 9.39
C GLY A 31 2.24 -18.83 9.56
N GLY A 32 1.44 -18.25 8.64
CA GLY A 32 -0.01 -18.40 8.61
C GLY A 32 -0.46 -19.68 7.89
N LYS A 33 -1.45 -20.37 8.46
CA LYS A 33 -2.10 -21.54 7.82
C LYS A 33 -3.31 -21.17 6.96
N LYS A 34 -3.92 -20.01 7.23
CA LYS A 34 -5.09 -19.48 6.51
C LYS A 34 -4.70 -18.32 5.61
N GLU A 35 -5.53 -18.07 4.60
CA GLU A 35 -5.47 -16.85 3.81
C GLU A 35 -6.18 -15.73 4.57
N ASP A 36 -5.55 -14.57 4.57
CA ASP A 36 -6.04 -13.32 5.17
C ASP A 36 -5.97 -12.24 4.08
N LEU A 37 -6.30 -11.00 4.42
CA LEU A 37 -6.17 -9.86 3.51
C LEU A 37 -4.93 -9.04 3.82
N ILE A 38 -4.27 -8.53 2.79
CA ILE A 38 -3.35 -7.39 2.88
C ILE A 38 -4.06 -6.14 2.35
N GLY A 39 -4.39 -5.23 3.26
CA GLY A 39 -4.88 -3.89 2.97
C GLY A 39 -3.72 -2.94 2.73
N ILE A 40 -3.74 -2.21 1.62
CA ILE A 40 -2.78 -1.16 1.29
C ILE A 40 -3.52 0.18 1.31
N THR A 41 -2.96 1.15 2.03
CA THR A 41 -3.44 2.53 2.10
C THR A 41 -2.31 3.48 1.77
N TYR A 42 -2.61 4.78 1.70
CA TYR A 42 -1.59 5.80 1.40
C TYR A 42 -0.42 5.87 2.40
N ASN A 43 -0.56 5.38 3.63
CA ASN A 43 0.48 5.50 4.67
C ASN A 43 0.76 4.24 5.49
N ARG A 44 0.09 3.12 5.21
CA ARG A 44 0.23 1.88 5.98
C ARG A 44 -0.19 0.65 5.17
N LEU A 45 0.42 -0.47 5.54
CA LEU A 45 -0.01 -1.84 5.23
C LEU A 45 -0.77 -2.41 6.43
N ILE A 46 -1.82 -3.18 6.17
CA ILE A 46 -2.71 -3.73 7.20
C ILE A 46 -2.95 -5.20 6.88
N ARG A 47 -2.63 -6.10 7.80
CA ARG A 47 -3.12 -7.48 7.76
C ARG A 47 -4.53 -7.47 8.33
N MET A 48 -5.50 -7.95 7.56
CA MET A 48 -6.90 -7.96 7.94
C MET A 48 -7.44 -9.39 7.88
N ASP A 49 -8.38 -9.72 8.74
CA ASP A 49 -9.04 -11.03 8.70
C ASP A 49 -9.98 -11.09 7.49
N ALA A 50 -9.85 -12.14 6.67
CA ALA A 50 -10.62 -12.24 5.42
C ALA A 50 -12.14 -12.46 5.62
N SER A 51 -12.58 -12.90 6.80
CA SER A 51 -13.98 -13.18 7.08
C SER A 51 -14.72 -11.99 7.69
N THR A 52 -14.04 -11.22 8.53
CA THR A 52 -14.61 -10.09 9.27
C THR A 52 -14.22 -8.73 8.70
N GLY A 53 -13.08 -8.65 8.01
CA GLY A 53 -12.46 -7.38 7.61
C GLY A 53 -11.70 -6.70 8.75
N ASP A 54 -11.64 -7.28 9.94
CA ASP A 54 -11.00 -6.64 11.08
C ASP A 54 -9.47 -6.54 10.91
N ALA A 55 -8.91 -5.39 11.29
CA ALA A 55 -7.47 -5.17 11.28
C ALA A 55 -6.77 -6.00 12.37
N ILE A 56 -5.94 -6.96 11.95
CA ILE A 56 -5.14 -7.83 12.83
C ILE A 56 -3.83 -7.12 13.22
N LYS A 57 -3.14 -6.53 12.24
CA LYS A 57 -1.84 -5.87 12.46
C LYS A 57 -1.59 -4.79 11.41
N THR A 58 -0.94 -3.71 11.83
CA THR A 58 -0.69 -2.53 10.98
C THR A 58 0.79 -2.17 10.97
N TRP A 59 1.32 -1.86 9.79
CA TRP A 59 2.68 -1.37 9.58
C TRP A 59 2.65 -0.03 8.85
N ARG A 60 3.34 0.98 9.37
CA ARG A 60 3.35 2.34 8.80
C ARG A 60 4.48 2.51 7.78
N PHE A 61 4.18 3.13 6.64
CA PHE A 61 5.18 3.48 5.63
C PHE A 61 6.26 4.42 6.14
N SER A 62 5.96 5.27 7.14
CA SER A 62 6.96 6.12 7.80
C SER A 62 8.13 5.34 8.38
N ASN A 63 7.92 4.07 8.72
CA ASN A 63 8.93 3.20 9.31
C ASN A 63 9.51 2.24 8.28
N MET A 64 9.03 2.25 7.03
CA MET A 64 9.48 1.34 5.98
C MET A 64 10.87 1.78 5.49
N LYS A 65 11.80 0.84 5.44
CA LYS A 65 13.15 1.06 4.91
C LYS A 65 13.24 0.67 3.43
N GLN A 66 12.73 -0.51 3.11
CA GLN A 66 12.73 -1.07 1.76
C GLN A 66 11.70 -2.19 1.64
N TRP A 67 11.35 -2.54 0.41
CA TRP A 67 10.64 -3.77 0.12
C TRP A 67 11.34 -4.51 -1.02
N ASN A 68 11.25 -5.83 -1.00
CA ASN A 68 11.75 -6.70 -2.03
C ASN A 68 10.65 -7.64 -2.49
N VAL A 69 10.65 -7.96 -3.78
CA VAL A 69 9.78 -8.98 -4.35
C VAL A 69 10.66 -10.10 -4.86
N ASN A 70 10.48 -11.29 -4.30
CA ASN A 70 11.03 -12.50 -4.89
C ASN A 70 10.04 -13.01 -5.93
N TRP A 71 10.38 -12.83 -7.21
CA TRP A 71 9.52 -13.19 -8.35
C TRP A 71 9.36 -14.70 -8.55
N GLU A 72 10.33 -15.51 -8.11
CA GLU A 72 10.30 -16.97 -8.24
C GLU A 72 9.21 -17.57 -7.35
N ILE A 73 9.16 -17.15 -6.09
CA ILE A 73 8.16 -17.63 -5.11
C ILE A 73 7.00 -16.65 -4.91
N LYS A 74 6.94 -15.57 -5.70
CA LYS A 74 5.94 -14.49 -5.64
C LYS A 74 5.74 -13.96 -4.21
N MET A 75 6.83 -13.72 -3.50
CA MET A 75 6.79 -13.25 -2.11
C MET A 75 7.21 -11.80 -2.03
N VAL A 76 6.38 -10.97 -1.41
CA VAL A 76 6.72 -9.61 -1.03
C VAL A 76 7.26 -9.63 0.39
N THR A 77 8.44 -9.06 0.60
CA THR A 77 9.03 -8.84 1.92
C THR A 77 9.27 -7.36 2.12
N VAL A 78 8.71 -6.81 3.20
CA VAL A 78 8.83 -5.41 3.58
C VAL A 78 9.62 -5.32 4.89
N GLU A 79 10.67 -4.51 4.87
CA GLU A 79 11.51 -4.27 6.04
C GLU A 79 11.21 -2.89 6.63
N PHE A 80 11.02 -2.87 7.94
CA PHE A 80 10.75 -1.66 8.70
C PHE A 80 11.91 -1.36 9.68
N ALA A 81 11.82 -0.23 10.37
CA ALA A 81 12.63 0.06 11.54
C ALA A 81 12.50 -1.04 12.61
N ASP A 82 13.48 -1.08 13.52
CA ASP A 82 13.52 -2.02 14.65
C ASP A 82 13.50 -3.51 14.24
N GLU A 83 14.09 -3.82 13.09
CA GLU A 83 14.21 -5.18 12.51
C GLU A 83 12.86 -5.88 12.28
N VAL A 84 11.76 -5.12 12.23
CA VAL A 84 10.45 -5.66 11.93
C VAL A 84 10.37 -6.03 10.44
N ARG A 85 10.00 -7.28 10.16
CA ARG A 85 9.78 -7.79 8.80
C ARG A 85 8.35 -8.25 8.60
N LEU A 86 7.81 -7.98 7.42
CA LEU A 86 6.52 -8.48 6.94
C LEU A 86 6.76 -9.24 5.64
N SER A 87 6.39 -10.52 5.60
CA SER A 87 6.47 -11.33 4.39
C SER A 87 5.13 -12.00 4.08
N PHE A 88 4.69 -11.89 2.84
CA PHE A 88 3.44 -12.48 2.36
C PHE A 88 3.49 -12.79 0.86
N ILE A 89 2.63 -13.71 0.43
CA ILE A 89 2.42 -14.10 -0.97
C ILE A 89 0.98 -13.73 -1.34
N CYS A 90 0.78 -13.02 -2.46
CA CYS A 90 -0.57 -12.76 -2.97
C CYS A 90 -1.10 -13.99 -3.69
N THR A 91 -2.34 -14.38 -3.43
CA THR A 91 -2.91 -15.65 -3.93
C THR A 91 -3.71 -15.47 -5.22
N GLU A 92 -4.37 -14.32 -5.39
CA GLU A 92 -5.23 -14.05 -6.55
C GLU A 92 -4.61 -13.10 -7.58
N VAL A 93 -3.72 -12.21 -7.15
CA VAL A 93 -3.10 -11.19 -8.00
C VAL A 93 -1.60 -11.39 -8.12
N ASP A 94 -1.02 -10.97 -9.25
CA ASP A 94 0.43 -10.89 -9.39
C ASP A 94 1.01 -9.90 -8.36
N CYS A 95 2.12 -10.28 -7.72
CA CYS A 95 2.82 -9.44 -6.76
C CYS A 95 3.34 -8.13 -7.39
N LYS A 96 3.41 -8.03 -8.72
CA LYS A 96 3.63 -6.77 -9.46
C LYS A 96 2.64 -5.69 -9.07
N VAL A 97 1.35 -6.03 -8.92
CA VAL A 97 0.32 -5.04 -8.57
C VAL A 97 0.58 -4.50 -7.17
N VAL A 98 0.83 -5.37 -6.20
CA VAL A 98 1.15 -4.94 -4.83
C VAL A 98 2.45 -4.12 -4.76
N HIS A 99 3.47 -4.52 -5.52
CA HIS A 99 4.71 -3.76 -5.67
C HIS A 99 4.44 -2.34 -6.19
N GLU A 100 3.66 -2.22 -7.26
CA GLU A 100 3.29 -0.93 -7.85
C GLU A 100 2.47 -0.07 -6.88
N PHE A 101 1.54 -0.67 -6.12
CA PHE A 101 0.78 0.07 -5.10
C PHE A 101 1.68 0.64 -3.99
N ILE A 102 2.64 -0.15 -3.50
CA ILE A 102 3.60 0.33 -2.50
C ILE A 102 4.45 1.46 -3.09
N GLY A 103 5.07 1.23 -4.24
CA GLY A 103 5.92 2.23 -4.91
C GLY A 103 5.17 3.50 -5.27
N GLY A 104 3.95 3.36 -5.79
CA GLY A 104 3.07 4.46 -6.16
C GLY A 104 2.69 5.32 -4.96
N TYR A 105 2.30 4.74 -3.82
CA TYR A 105 2.00 5.55 -2.63
C TYR A 105 3.23 6.25 -2.06
N ILE A 106 4.40 5.61 -2.10
CA ILE A 106 5.65 6.27 -1.73
C ILE A 106 5.93 7.45 -2.66
N PHE A 107 5.81 7.27 -3.98
CA PHE A 107 5.93 8.36 -4.96
C PHE A 107 4.93 9.49 -4.71
N LEU A 108 3.65 9.18 -4.47
CA LEU A 108 2.65 10.21 -4.22
C LEU A 108 2.96 11.04 -2.96
N SER A 109 3.67 10.45 -1.98
CA SER A 109 4.09 11.11 -0.74
C SER A 109 5.29 12.06 -0.91
N THR A 110 6.12 11.87 -1.94
CA THR A 110 7.29 12.75 -2.19
C THR A 110 6.89 14.06 -2.86
N ARG A 111 5.76 14.10 -3.57
CA ARG A 111 5.24 15.29 -4.27
C ARG A 111 5.02 16.50 -3.37
N ALA A 112 4.78 16.31 -2.07
CA ALA A 112 4.62 17.43 -1.12
C ALA A 112 5.93 18.21 -0.89
N LYS A 113 7.08 17.61 -1.20
CA LYS A 113 8.41 18.21 -1.07
C LYS A 113 8.93 18.76 -2.40
N ASP A 114 8.28 18.40 -3.50
CA ASP A 114 8.68 18.82 -4.83
C ASP A 114 8.08 20.20 -5.15
N GLN A 115 8.93 21.12 -5.57
CA GLN A 115 8.53 22.47 -6.01
C GLN A 115 8.48 22.56 -7.54
N ASN A 116 8.80 21.49 -8.27
CA ASN A 116 8.69 21.45 -9.71
C ASN A 116 7.23 21.38 -10.17
N GLU A 117 6.90 22.11 -11.23
CA GLU A 117 5.58 22.04 -11.87
C GLU A 117 5.37 20.73 -12.67
N SER A 118 6.47 20.04 -13.03
CA SER A 118 6.46 18.81 -13.82
C SER A 118 6.57 17.55 -12.95
N LEU A 119 5.84 16.50 -13.33
CA LEU A 119 5.90 15.19 -12.68
C LEU A 119 7.26 14.51 -12.90
N ASP A 120 7.90 14.04 -11.83
CA ASP A 120 9.12 13.22 -11.91
C ASP A 120 8.79 11.77 -12.32
N GLU A 121 8.62 11.56 -13.63
CA GLU A 121 8.32 10.24 -14.20
C GLU A 121 9.45 9.23 -13.93
N GLU A 122 10.71 9.67 -13.92
CA GLU A 122 11.85 8.80 -13.70
C GLU A 122 11.82 8.20 -12.29
N MET A 123 11.53 9.01 -11.26
CA MET A 123 11.35 8.52 -9.91
C MET A 123 10.13 7.59 -9.80
N PHE A 124 9.03 7.89 -10.50
CA PHE A 124 7.87 6.99 -10.53
C PHE A 124 8.25 5.61 -11.06
N TYR A 125 8.87 5.53 -12.24
CA TYR A 125 9.25 4.26 -12.84
C TYR A 125 10.27 3.49 -11.98
N LYS A 126 11.25 4.18 -11.36
CA LYS A 126 12.18 3.54 -10.41
C LYS A 126 11.47 2.87 -9.24
N LEU A 127 10.37 3.45 -8.75
CA LEU A 127 9.63 2.93 -7.60
C LEU A 127 8.60 1.86 -7.97
N THR A 128 8.10 1.81 -9.20
CA THR A 128 6.98 0.94 -9.59
C THR A 128 7.32 -0.17 -10.57
N SER A 129 8.42 -0.08 -11.31
CA SER A 129 8.79 -1.06 -12.34
C SER A 129 10.00 -1.92 -11.98
N GLY A 130 10.63 -1.67 -10.82
CA GLY A 130 11.88 -2.29 -10.40
C GLY A 130 13.09 -1.78 -11.19
N TRP A 131 14.29 -2.09 -10.71
CA TRP A 131 15.50 -1.98 -11.51
C TRP A 131 15.47 -3.13 -12.52
N VAL A 132 15.31 -2.83 -13.81
CA VAL A 132 15.61 -3.78 -14.89
C VAL A 132 17.09 -4.13 -14.87
#